data_AF-A0A2V7KL50-F1
#
_entry.id   AF-A0A2V7KL50-F1
#
_cell.length_a   1.000
_cell.length_b   1.000
_cell.length_c   1.000
_cell.angle_alpha   90.00
_cell.angle_beta   90.00
_cell.angle_gamma   90.00
#
_symmetry.space_group_name_H-M   'P 1'
#
loop_
_entity.id
_entity.type
_entity.pdbx_description
1 polymer ?
#
loop_
_entity_poly.entity_id
_entity_poly.type
_entity_poly.pdbx_seq_one_letter_code
_entity_poly.pdbx_strand_id
1 'polypeptide(L)'
;MVIAPFNGAPIRFADAVVTPAAPGGEYRFTVAREGNPAVVLHVDGVIGGGHMVGGGTQGFVSRFGDGTVRFLPFEFVRREGVWFCNTNSRSKRGWIPITREIRLAECGDWPPVRVLGDVTRYANCQSCHGSQIVAVFDTALRRYDTRLTALSVNCESCHGPGRRHVELARSGDIRRSTDIGMRPLATLGKDASLEVCYRCHSLKDVLATGYLPGQPLADYYSLGLPQLGDHPLLPDGRVRTFAYQETQRYSDCYRNGSMKCVNCHDPHSQTYR
;
A
#
# COMPACT_ATOMS: atom_id res chain seq x y z
N MET A 1 -8.64 -8.40 8.93
CA MET A 1 -8.50 -9.48 9.93
C MET A 1 -7.05 -9.59 10.36
N VAL A 2 -6.76 -9.61 11.65
CA VAL A 2 -5.41 -9.86 12.18
C VAL A 2 -5.21 -11.37 12.25
N ILE A 3 -4.15 -11.87 11.63
CA ILE A 3 -3.69 -13.26 11.70
C ILE A 3 -2.41 -13.40 12.51
N ALA A 4 -1.68 -12.30 12.75
CA ALA A 4 -0.51 -12.30 13.60
C ALA A 4 -0.87 -12.59 15.08
N PRO A 5 0.01 -13.28 15.83
CA PRO A 5 -0.27 -13.67 17.20
C PRO A 5 -0.06 -12.50 18.16
N PHE A 6 -1.15 -11.83 18.54
CA PHE A 6 -1.18 -10.85 19.63
C PHE A 6 -1.58 -11.51 20.96
N ASN A 7 -0.83 -12.54 21.33
CA ASN A 7 -1.11 -13.43 22.47
C ASN A 7 -0.24 -13.16 23.72
N GLY A 8 0.56 -12.08 23.71
CA GLY A 8 1.47 -11.73 24.80
C GLY A 8 2.81 -12.47 24.77
N ALA A 9 3.08 -13.32 23.77
CA ALA A 9 4.37 -13.99 23.65
C ALA A 9 5.49 -12.96 23.31
N PRO A 10 6.60 -12.93 24.06
CA PRO A 10 7.64 -11.93 23.87
C PRO A 10 8.48 -12.21 22.62
N ILE A 11 8.64 -11.18 21.79
CA ILE A 11 9.62 -11.10 20.70
C ILE A 11 10.90 -10.49 21.31
N ARG A 12 12.03 -11.19 21.20
CA ARG A 12 13.26 -10.81 21.90
C ARG A 12 14.35 -10.37 20.91
N PHE A 13 14.77 -9.12 21.06
CA PHE A 13 15.96 -8.54 20.45
C PHE A 13 17.17 -8.73 21.39
N ALA A 14 18.35 -8.35 20.93
CA ALA A 14 19.56 -8.26 21.73
C ALA A 14 19.44 -7.25 22.89
N ASP A 15 18.70 -6.16 22.67
CA ASP A 15 18.62 -4.98 23.54
C ASP A 15 17.19 -4.56 23.92
N ALA A 16 16.18 -5.35 23.53
CA ALA A 16 14.78 -5.04 23.76
C ALA A 16 13.89 -6.29 23.83
N VAL A 17 12.73 -6.15 24.49
CA VAL A 17 11.64 -7.12 24.44
C VAL A 17 10.40 -6.42 23.93
N VAL A 18 9.77 -7.00 22.92
CA VAL A 18 8.53 -6.51 22.31
C VAL A 18 7.42 -7.51 22.57
N THR A 19 6.32 -7.04 23.16
CA THR A 19 5.18 -7.89 23.54
C THR A 19 3.94 -7.49 22.74
N PRO A 20 3.56 -8.23 21.69
CA PRO A 20 2.29 -8.05 20.99
C PRO A 20 1.13 -8.60 21.83
N ALA A 21 0.13 -7.77 22.13
CA ALA A 21 -1.06 -8.18 22.88
C ALA A 21 -2.32 -7.47 22.37
N ALA A 22 -3.49 -8.06 22.63
CA ALA A 22 -4.79 -7.48 22.29
C ALA A 22 -5.72 -7.36 23.51
N PRO A 23 -5.32 -6.68 24.59
CA PRO A 23 -6.18 -6.52 25.77
C PRO A 23 -7.45 -5.77 25.39
N GLY A 24 -8.61 -6.31 25.78
CA GLY A 24 -9.91 -5.69 25.43
C GLY A 24 -10.20 -5.63 23.92
N GLY A 25 -9.47 -6.38 23.08
CA GLY A 25 -9.59 -6.36 21.63
C GLY A 25 -8.74 -5.29 20.93
N GLU A 26 -8.01 -4.45 21.67
CA GLU A 26 -7.13 -3.43 21.11
C GLU A 26 -5.72 -3.97 20.89
N TYR A 27 -5.36 -4.18 19.63
CA TYR A 27 -4.03 -4.65 19.25
C TYR A 27 -2.95 -3.60 19.54
N ARG A 28 -1.88 -4.01 20.22
CA ARG A 28 -0.73 -3.14 20.54
C ARG A 28 0.57 -3.93 20.69
N PHE A 29 1.68 -3.22 20.54
CA PHE A 29 3.03 -3.69 20.90
C PHE A 29 3.54 -2.89 22.09
N THR A 30 3.96 -3.58 23.15
CA THR A 30 4.70 -2.97 24.26
C THR A 30 6.18 -3.24 24.08
N VAL A 31 6.99 -2.20 23.96
CA VAL A 31 8.44 -2.28 23.78
C VAL A 31 9.14 -1.88 25.07
N ALA A 32 9.85 -2.81 25.69
CA ALA A 32 10.65 -2.61 26.88
C ALA A 32 12.15 -2.68 26.53
N ARG A 33 12.93 -1.72 27.05
CA ARG A 33 14.40 -1.70 26.96
C ARG A 33 14.95 -1.35 28.33
N GLU A 34 16.11 -1.90 28.65
CA GLU A 34 16.76 -1.61 29.92
C GLU A 34 17.05 -0.11 30.06
N GLY A 35 16.81 0.45 31.26
CA GLY A 35 17.02 1.86 31.54
C GLY A 35 16.08 2.84 30.82
N ASN A 36 15.04 2.38 30.11
CA ASN A 36 14.11 3.23 29.37
C ASN A 36 12.66 2.97 29.80
N PRO A 37 11.78 4.01 29.82
CA PRO A 37 10.35 3.79 29.90
C PRO A 37 9.85 2.90 28.76
N ALA A 38 8.88 2.03 29.06
CA ALA A 38 8.25 1.21 28.05
C ALA A 38 7.47 2.08 27.05
N VAL A 39 7.58 1.75 25.76
CA VAL A 39 6.85 2.43 24.68
C VAL A 39 5.68 1.53 24.25
N VAL A 40 4.48 2.09 24.18
CA VAL A 40 3.29 1.39 23.67
C VAL A 40 2.97 1.90 22.27
N LEU A 41 2.88 0.99 21.31
CA LEU A 41 2.48 1.26 19.94
C LEU A 41 1.13 0.61 19.67
N HIS A 42 0.08 1.41 19.52
CA HIS A 42 -1.24 0.91 19.14
C HIS A 42 -1.25 0.49 17.67
N VAL A 43 -2.14 -0.44 17.31
CA VAL A 43 -2.33 -0.87 15.93
C VAL A 43 -3.66 -0.32 15.44
N ASP A 44 -3.61 0.72 14.62
CA ASP A 44 -4.78 1.38 14.04
C ASP A 44 -5.14 0.80 12.67
N GLY A 45 -4.22 0.07 12.05
CA GLY A 45 -4.43 -0.56 10.76
C GLY A 45 -3.50 -1.74 10.50
N VAL A 46 -3.98 -2.67 9.68
CA VAL A 46 -3.29 -3.92 9.34
C VAL A 46 -3.20 -4.01 7.83
N ILE A 47 -1.99 -4.16 7.32
CA ILE A 47 -1.67 -4.31 5.91
C ILE A 47 -1.36 -5.77 5.65
N GLY A 48 -1.85 -6.31 4.54
CA GLY A 48 -1.66 -7.72 4.20
C GLY A 48 -2.75 -8.59 4.82
N GLY A 49 -3.60 -9.14 3.94
CA GLY A 49 -4.61 -10.13 4.30
C GLY A 49 -4.15 -11.53 3.91
N GLY A 50 -4.61 -12.54 4.65
CA GLY A 50 -4.38 -13.95 4.31
C GLY A 50 -5.21 -14.48 3.11
N HIS A 51 -5.79 -13.59 2.29
CA HIS A 51 -6.71 -13.96 1.21
C HIS A 51 -6.01 -14.31 -0.11
N MET A 52 -4.71 -14.05 -0.24
CA MET A 52 -3.95 -14.52 -1.40
C MET A 52 -3.46 -15.96 -1.15
N VAL A 53 -3.60 -16.84 -2.14
CA VAL A 53 -3.02 -18.18 -2.12
C VAL A 53 -1.49 -18.05 -1.96
N GLY A 54 -0.94 -18.60 -0.88
CA GLY A 54 0.47 -18.44 -0.51
C GLY A 54 0.83 -17.15 0.25
N GLY A 55 -0.14 -16.25 0.46
CA GLY A 55 0.01 -15.04 1.28
C GLY A 55 -0.05 -15.31 2.79
N GLY A 56 -0.09 -14.24 3.59
CA GLY A 56 -0.14 -14.34 5.06
C GLY A 56 0.88 -13.49 5.80
N THR A 57 1.53 -12.56 5.10
CA THR A 57 2.35 -11.52 5.72
C THR A 57 1.49 -10.35 6.18
N GLN A 58 1.74 -9.84 7.39
CA GLN A 58 1.09 -8.66 7.93
C GLN A 58 2.09 -7.62 8.40
N GLY A 59 1.85 -6.38 7.96
CA GLY A 59 2.43 -5.18 8.54
C GLY A 59 1.37 -4.40 9.30
N PHE A 60 1.79 -3.48 10.14
CA PHE A 60 0.90 -2.70 10.99
C PHE A 60 1.19 -1.22 10.87
N VAL A 61 0.17 -0.40 11.07
CA VAL A 61 0.31 1.06 11.10
C VAL A 61 -0.36 1.62 12.35
N SER A 62 0.13 2.77 12.79
CA SER A 62 -0.47 3.54 13.89
C SER A 62 -0.61 5.01 13.54
N ARG A 63 -1.64 5.65 14.10
CA ARG A 63 -1.85 7.09 14.04
C ARG A 63 -1.10 7.77 15.20
N PHE A 64 -0.43 8.86 14.88
CA PHE A 64 0.34 9.65 15.83
C PHE A 64 -0.28 11.04 16.04
N GLY A 65 0.09 11.69 17.15
CA GLY A 65 -0.48 12.99 17.54
C GLY A 65 -0.20 14.14 16.57
N ASP A 66 0.80 14.00 15.71
CA ASP A 66 1.09 14.93 14.60
C ASP A 66 0.20 14.71 13.36
N GLY A 67 -0.79 13.82 13.49
CA GLY A 67 -1.80 13.48 12.48
C GLY A 67 -1.31 12.56 11.37
N THR A 68 -0.05 12.13 11.40
CA THR A 68 0.46 11.09 10.50
C THR A 68 -0.05 9.70 10.88
N VAL A 69 -0.19 8.83 9.89
CA VAL A 69 -0.22 7.37 10.10
C VAL A 69 1.13 6.82 9.67
N ARG A 70 1.76 5.95 10.46
CA ARG A 70 3.11 5.43 10.20
C ARG A 70 3.18 3.92 10.34
N PHE A 71 4.06 3.31 9.57
CA PHE A 71 4.37 1.88 9.69
C PHE A 71 5.03 1.58 11.04
N LEU A 72 4.60 0.49 11.65
CA LEU A 72 5.25 -0.12 12.80
C LEU A 72 6.37 -1.07 12.30
N PRO A 73 7.45 -1.23 13.07
CA PRO A 73 8.63 -1.97 12.61
C PRO A 73 8.49 -3.49 12.65
N PHE A 74 7.43 -4.02 13.24
CA PHE A 74 7.26 -5.45 13.46
C PHE A 74 6.27 -6.00 12.45
N GLU A 75 6.71 -6.96 11.64
CA GLU A 75 5.88 -7.63 10.64
C GLU A 75 5.79 -9.12 10.98
N PHE A 76 4.75 -9.80 10.51
CA PHE A 76 4.52 -11.20 10.81
C PHE A 76 4.21 -12.00 9.55
N VAL A 77 4.83 -13.17 9.38
CA VAL A 77 4.56 -14.08 8.27
C VAL A 77 3.93 -15.38 8.79
N ARG A 78 2.66 -15.62 8.44
CA ARG A 78 1.89 -16.77 8.93
C ARG A 78 2.49 -18.12 8.54
N ARG A 79 3.02 -18.24 7.33
CA ARG A 79 3.55 -19.51 6.81
C ARG A 79 4.67 -20.06 7.68
N GLU A 80 5.55 -19.18 8.15
CA GLU A 80 6.70 -19.54 8.99
C GLU A 80 6.40 -19.37 10.48
N GLY A 81 5.36 -18.61 10.83
CA GLY A 81 5.03 -18.31 12.23
C GLY A 81 6.02 -17.34 12.87
N VAL A 82 6.68 -16.50 12.07
CA VAL A 82 7.81 -15.68 12.51
C VAL A 82 7.49 -14.19 12.45
N TRP A 83 7.95 -13.48 13.48
CA TRP A 83 8.03 -12.02 13.49
C TRP A 83 9.36 -11.59 12.87
N PHE A 84 9.30 -10.60 11.97
CA PHE A 84 10.45 -10.10 11.23
C PHE A 84 10.40 -8.58 11.11
N CYS A 85 11.50 -7.96 10.69
CA CYS A 85 11.50 -6.53 10.37
C CYS A 85 12.39 -6.22 9.17
N ASN A 86 12.09 -5.14 8.47
CA ASN A 86 12.94 -4.58 7.44
C ASN A 86 14.16 -3.90 8.07
N THR A 87 15.37 -4.24 7.62
CA THR A 87 16.63 -3.61 8.07
C THR A 87 17.37 -2.86 6.97
N ASN A 88 16.79 -2.72 5.77
CA ASN A 88 17.44 -2.15 4.59
C ASN A 88 17.87 -0.69 4.77
N SER A 89 17.16 0.11 5.56
CA SER A 89 17.55 1.50 5.81
C SER A 89 18.67 1.65 6.85
N ARG A 90 19.04 0.59 7.58
CA ARG A 90 20.01 0.63 8.67
C ARG A 90 21.23 -0.26 8.41
N SER A 91 21.02 -1.55 8.17
CA SER A 91 22.08 -2.56 8.03
C SER A 91 22.12 -3.24 6.67
N LYS A 92 21.22 -2.92 5.73
CA LYS A 92 21.20 -3.47 4.35
C LYS A 92 21.07 -5.00 4.28
N ARG A 93 20.45 -5.63 5.30
CA ARG A 93 20.28 -7.09 5.38
C ARG A 93 18.91 -7.59 4.89
N GLY A 94 18.07 -6.72 4.33
CA GLY A 94 16.74 -7.09 3.91
C GLY A 94 15.74 -7.20 5.05
N TRP A 95 14.68 -7.97 4.81
CA TRP A 95 13.75 -8.40 5.83
C TRP A 95 14.30 -9.66 6.49
N ILE A 96 14.51 -9.60 7.80
CA ILE A 96 15.10 -10.70 8.57
C ILE A 96 14.22 -11.05 9.77
N PRO A 97 14.14 -12.33 10.16
CA PRO A 97 13.54 -12.74 11.42
C PRO A 97 14.07 -11.94 12.60
N ILE A 98 13.20 -11.61 13.55
CA ILE A 98 13.60 -10.99 14.80
C ILE A 98 14.12 -12.08 15.75
N THR A 99 15.38 -11.94 16.15
CA THR A 99 16.08 -12.88 17.01
C THR A 99 16.90 -12.12 18.06
N ARG A 100 17.53 -12.85 19.00
CA ARG A 100 18.33 -12.27 20.08
C ARG A 100 19.66 -11.68 19.59
N GLU A 101 20.02 -11.90 18.34
CA GLU A 101 21.26 -11.42 17.74
C GLU A 101 21.09 -10.04 17.09
N ILE A 102 19.86 -9.58 16.87
CA ILE A 102 19.59 -8.28 16.23
C ILE A 102 19.19 -7.24 17.27
N ARG A 103 19.64 -6.00 17.10
CA ARG A 103 19.22 -4.87 17.93
C ARG A 103 17.97 -4.23 17.36
N LEU A 104 17.12 -3.69 18.24
CA LEU A 104 15.88 -3.04 17.83
C LEU A 104 16.11 -1.85 16.88
N ALA A 105 17.21 -1.12 17.08
CA ALA A 105 17.61 0.00 16.24
C ALA A 105 17.97 -0.38 14.79
N GLU A 106 18.13 -1.68 14.50
CA GLU A 106 18.37 -2.17 13.14
C GLU A 106 17.08 -2.26 12.31
N CYS A 107 15.92 -2.36 12.96
CA CYS A 107 14.64 -2.28 12.27
C CYS A 107 14.45 -0.86 11.73
N GLY A 108 14.30 -0.73 10.41
CA GLY A 108 14.32 0.54 9.69
C GLY A 108 13.22 1.52 10.08
N ASP A 109 12.06 0.98 10.45
CA ASP A 109 10.90 1.73 10.92
C ASP A 109 10.88 1.87 12.46
N TRP A 110 12.00 1.61 13.16
CA TRP A 110 12.13 1.91 14.58
C TRP A 110 13.00 3.17 14.82
N PRO A 111 12.50 4.16 15.60
CA PRO A 111 11.08 4.32 15.98
C PRO A 111 10.19 4.54 14.74
N PRO A 112 8.84 4.44 14.85
CA PRO A 112 7.93 4.65 13.71
C PRO A 112 8.12 6.01 13.05
N VAL A 113 8.75 6.00 11.86
CA VAL A 113 9.08 7.21 11.09
C VAL A 113 8.49 7.21 9.69
N ARG A 114 8.25 6.04 9.10
CA ARG A 114 7.80 5.93 7.71
C ARG A 114 6.30 6.21 7.63
N VAL A 115 5.97 7.40 7.11
CA VAL A 115 4.59 7.86 6.96
C VAL A 115 3.89 7.09 5.85
N LEU A 116 2.72 6.55 6.16
CA LEU A 116 1.77 5.99 5.21
C LEU A 116 1.09 7.13 4.44
N GLY A 117 1.20 7.11 3.12
CA GLY A 117 0.74 8.19 2.26
C GLY A 117 1.87 8.67 1.36
N ASP A 118 1.56 9.51 0.41
CA ASP A 118 2.45 10.00 -0.64
C ASP A 118 3.40 11.10 -0.17
N VAL A 119 4.15 10.82 0.90
CA VAL A 119 5.21 11.71 1.37
C VAL A 119 6.50 11.38 0.63
N THR A 120 7.03 12.35 -0.14
CA THR A 120 8.17 12.19 -1.05
C THR A 120 9.45 11.63 -0.40
N ARG A 121 9.63 11.83 0.91
CA ARG A 121 10.77 11.32 1.66
C ARG A 121 10.81 9.79 1.78
N TYR A 122 9.67 9.11 1.68
CA TYR A 122 9.56 7.69 1.99
C TYR A 122 9.17 6.88 0.76
N ALA A 123 9.87 5.76 0.55
CA ALA A 123 9.43 4.75 -0.41
C ALA A 123 8.17 4.07 0.12
N ASN A 124 7.13 4.07 -0.71
CA ASN A 124 5.77 3.90 -0.24
C ASN A 124 4.98 3.02 -1.21
N CYS A 125 4.45 1.90 -0.71
CA CYS A 125 3.79 0.86 -1.51
C CYS A 125 2.28 1.08 -1.61
N GLN A 126 1.73 1.96 -0.77
CA GLN A 126 0.29 2.06 -0.56
C GLN A 126 -0.48 2.70 -1.72
N SER A 127 0.20 3.41 -2.64
CA SER A 127 -0.44 3.89 -3.88
C SER A 127 -0.96 2.75 -4.74
N CYS A 128 -0.30 1.58 -4.65
CA CYS A 128 -0.65 0.37 -5.37
C CYS A 128 -1.39 -0.68 -4.50
N HIS A 129 -1.12 -0.69 -3.19
CA HIS A 129 -1.63 -1.70 -2.25
C HIS A 129 -2.73 -1.19 -1.32
N GLY A 130 -3.22 0.03 -1.53
CA GLY A 130 -4.29 0.63 -0.74
C GLY A 130 -5.17 1.58 -1.55
N SER A 131 -6.21 2.09 -0.91
CA SER A 131 -7.27 2.89 -1.54
C SER A 131 -7.42 4.25 -0.89
N GLN A 132 -7.31 5.29 -1.72
CA GLN A 132 -7.48 6.70 -1.35
C GLN A 132 -6.67 7.08 -0.10
N ILE A 133 -5.40 6.68 -0.08
CA ILE A 133 -4.47 6.96 1.01
C ILE A 133 -3.66 8.21 0.67
N VAL A 134 -3.91 9.29 1.37
CA VAL A 134 -3.25 10.59 1.18
C VAL A 134 -2.72 11.12 2.50
N ALA A 135 -1.54 11.73 2.47
CA ALA A 135 -0.97 12.41 3.62
C ALA A 135 -0.64 13.85 3.23
N VAL A 136 -1.45 14.79 3.71
CA VAL A 136 -1.31 16.21 3.37
C VAL A 136 -0.89 16.99 4.59
N PHE A 137 0.04 17.93 4.45
CA PHE A 137 0.40 18.85 5.53
C PHE A 137 -0.59 20.01 5.56
N ASP A 138 -1.35 20.13 6.65
CA ASP A 138 -2.24 21.27 6.90
C ASP A 138 -1.42 22.42 7.48
N THR A 139 -1.29 23.50 6.71
CA THR A 139 -0.50 24.67 7.09
C THR A 139 -1.13 25.50 8.20
N ALA A 140 -2.46 25.48 8.32
CA ALA A 140 -3.19 26.19 9.37
C ALA A 140 -3.06 25.46 10.71
N LEU A 141 -3.23 24.13 10.70
CA LEU A 141 -3.10 23.29 11.88
C LEU A 141 -1.65 22.90 12.20
N ARG A 142 -0.70 23.19 11.30
CA ARG A 142 0.73 22.87 11.40
C ARG A 142 1.00 21.39 11.70
N ARG A 143 0.22 20.50 11.08
CA ARG A 143 0.32 19.06 11.26
C ARG A 143 -0.07 18.33 9.99
N TYR A 144 0.27 17.05 9.91
CA TYR A 144 -0.22 16.22 8.83
C TYR A 144 -1.68 15.83 9.08
N ASP A 145 -2.40 15.57 7.99
CA ASP A 145 -3.69 14.88 7.98
C ASP A 145 -3.56 13.67 7.06
N THR A 146 -3.35 12.49 7.65
CA THR A 146 -3.40 11.23 6.92
C THR A 146 -4.81 10.68 6.88
N ARG A 147 -5.35 10.59 5.66
CA ARG A 147 -6.67 10.02 5.35
C ARG A 147 -6.48 8.74 4.55
N LEU A 148 -7.26 7.71 4.86
CA LEU A 148 -7.31 6.46 4.12
C LEU A 148 -8.72 5.89 4.10
N THR A 149 -9.12 5.29 2.98
CA THR A 149 -10.38 4.55 2.88
C THR A 149 -10.17 3.07 3.19
N ALA A 150 -9.14 2.45 2.61
CA ALA A 150 -8.83 1.04 2.85
C ALA A 150 -7.34 0.74 2.67
N LEU A 151 -6.84 -0.24 3.42
CA LEU A 151 -5.47 -0.81 3.29
C LEU A 151 -5.44 -1.99 2.29
N SER A 152 -6.35 -1.97 1.33
CA SER A 152 -6.47 -2.89 0.21
C SER A 152 -6.96 -2.11 -1.02
N VAL A 153 -6.90 -2.72 -2.21
CA VAL A 153 -7.49 -2.15 -3.43
C VAL A 153 -9.00 -2.38 -3.41
N ASN A 154 -9.78 -1.31 -3.35
CA ASN A 154 -11.25 -1.33 -3.32
C ASN A 154 -11.87 -1.03 -4.70
N CYS A 155 -13.20 -1.09 -4.81
CA CYS A 155 -13.92 -0.82 -6.07
C CYS A 155 -13.61 0.59 -6.60
N GLU A 156 -13.56 1.58 -5.71
CA GLU A 156 -13.32 2.99 -6.06
C GLU A 156 -11.89 3.23 -6.58
N SER A 157 -10.95 2.32 -6.33
CA SER A 157 -9.59 2.40 -6.85
C SER A 157 -9.51 2.38 -8.37
N CYS A 158 -10.48 1.73 -9.02
CA CYS A 158 -10.59 1.66 -10.47
C CYS A 158 -11.77 2.51 -10.98
N HIS A 159 -12.90 2.48 -10.26
CA HIS A 159 -14.15 3.09 -10.70
C HIS A 159 -14.34 4.56 -10.28
N GLY A 160 -13.43 5.13 -9.48
CA GLY A 160 -13.62 6.46 -8.91
C GLY A 160 -14.62 6.48 -7.75
N PRO A 161 -15.02 7.67 -7.27
CA PRO A 161 -15.90 7.82 -6.11
C PRO A 161 -17.28 7.16 -6.32
N GLY A 162 -17.66 6.28 -5.40
CA GLY A 162 -18.91 5.49 -5.46
C GLY A 162 -20.10 6.11 -4.74
N ARG A 163 -19.98 7.36 -4.24
CA ARG A 163 -21.06 8.01 -3.47
C ARG A 163 -22.41 8.01 -4.19
N ARG A 164 -22.42 8.43 -5.47
CA ARG A 164 -23.66 8.48 -6.27
C ARG A 164 -24.26 7.10 -6.49
N HIS A 165 -23.42 6.09 -6.70
CA HIS A 165 -23.87 4.70 -6.78
C HIS A 165 -24.61 4.26 -5.51
N VAL A 166 -24.05 4.56 -4.34
CA VAL A 166 -24.68 4.24 -3.06
C VAL A 166 -26.00 5.01 -2.86
N GLU A 167 -26.05 6.28 -3.24
CA GLU A 167 -27.26 7.10 -3.19
C GLU A 167 -28.38 6.53 -4.07
N LEU A 168 -28.08 6.18 -5.33
CA LEU A 168 -29.03 5.54 -6.26
C LEU A 168 -29.48 4.15 -5.81
N ALA A 169 -28.57 3.37 -5.20
CA ALA A 169 -28.93 2.06 -4.66
C ALA A 169 -29.88 2.18 -3.47
N ARG A 170 -29.66 3.17 -2.59
CA ARG A 170 -30.50 3.42 -1.41
C ARG A 170 -31.88 3.99 -1.77
N SER A 171 -31.98 4.80 -2.82
CA SER A 171 -33.26 5.34 -3.29
C SER A 171 -34.07 4.33 -4.13
N GLY A 172 -33.47 3.20 -4.53
CA GLY A 172 -34.08 2.22 -5.43
C GLY A 172 -34.03 2.62 -6.92
N ASP A 173 -33.35 3.72 -7.25
CA ASP A 173 -33.27 4.26 -8.61
C ASP A 173 -32.25 3.55 -9.49
N ILE A 174 -31.35 2.76 -8.90
CA ILE A 174 -30.28 2.09 -9.65
C ILE A 174 -30.79 1.18 -10.77
N ARG A 175 -32.00 0.61 -10.62
CA ARG A 175 -32.64 -0.25 -11.65
C ARG A 175 -33.45 0.53 -12.68
N ARG A 176 -33.74 1.81 -12.42
CA ARG A 176 -34.54 2.69 -13.27
C ARG A 176 -33.68 3.64 -14.10
N SER A 177 -32.44 3.87 -13.67
CA SER A 177 -31.46 4.70 -14.36
C SER A 177 -30.66 3.89 -15.40
N THR A 178 -30.32 4.52 -16.52
CA THR A 178 -29.33 3.99 -17.48
C THR A 178 -27.89 4.10 -16.98
N ASP A 179 -27.71 4.76 -15.85
CA ASP A 179 -26.43 5.02 -15.19
C ASP A 179 -26.50 4.61 -13.72
N ILE A 180 -25.62 3.69 -13.32
CA ILE A 180 -25.58 3.13 -11.96
C ILE A 180 -24.82 4.01 -10.96
N GLY A 181 -24.41 5.22 -11.34
CA GLY A 181 -23.71 6.16 -10.45
C GLY A 181 -22.24 5.83 -10.23
N MET A 182 -21.65 5.03 -11.11
CA MET A 182 -20.25 4.58 -11.04
C MET A 182 -19.66 4.56 -12.45
N ARG A 183 -18.37 4.92 -12.58
CA ARG A 183 -17.71 5.00 -13.89
C ARG A 183 -17.68 3.62 -14.56
N PRO A 184 -18.28 3.43 -15.75
CA PRO A 184 -18.16 2.19 -16.49
C PRO A 184 -16.76 2.10 -17.13
N LEU A 185 -15.98 1.08 -16.76
CA LEU A 185 -14.63 0.90 -17.32
C LEU A 185 -14.64 0.20 -18.68
N ALA A 186 -15.67 -0.58 -18.98
CA ALA A 186 -15.81 -1.33 -20.23
C ALA A 186 -15.91 -0.42 -21.48
N THR A 187 -16.41 0.81 -21.31
CA THR A 187 -16.61 1.78 -22.39
C THR A 187 -15.39 2.68 -22.64
N LEU A 188 -14.33 2.57 -21.83
CA LEU A 188 -13.15 3.41 -21.98
C LEU A 188 -12.41 3.10 -23.27
N GLY A 189 -11.87 4.13 -23.92
CA GLY A 189 -10.86 3.97 -24.98
C GLY A 189 -9.59 3.29 -24.46
N LYS A 190 -8.68 2.90 -25.37
CA LYS A 190 -7.47 2.15 -24.97
C LYS A 190 -6.63 2.88 -23.93
N ASP A 191 -6.37 4.18 -24.13
CA ASP A 191 -5.49 4.96 -23.26
C ASP A 191 -6.10 5.14 -21.87
N ALA A 192 -7.35 5.59 -21.80
CA ALA A 192 -8.07 5.72 -20.54
C ALA A 192 -8.22 4.39 -19.78
N SER A 193 -8.36 3.27 -20.50
CA SER A 193 -8.41 1.94 -19.88
C SER A 193 -7.06 1.55 -19.28
N LEU A 194 -5.95 1.85 -19.96
CA LEU A 194 -4.61 1.51 -19.46
C LEU A 194 -4.19 2.39 -18.29
N GLU A 195 -4.55 3.68 -18.29
CA GLU A 195 -4.26 4.59 -17.18
C GLU A 195 -4.83 4.11 -15.83
N VAL A 196 -6.02 3.50 -15.85
CA VAL A 196 -6.62 2.89 -14.65
C VAL A 196 -5.69 1.81 -14.08
N CYS A 197 -5.09 1.00 -14.94
CA CYS A 197 -4.18 -0.08 -14.56
C CYS A 197 -2.79 0.45 -14.16
N TYR A 198 -2.26 1.43 -14.89
CA TYR A 198 -0.93 2.02 -14.67
C TYR A 198 -0.83 2.82 -13.36
N ARG A 199 -1.96 3.16 -12.72
CA ARG A 199 -1.95 3.57 -11.33
C ARG A 199 -1.18 2.59 -10.43
N CYS A 200 -1.22 1.29 -10.72
CA CYS A 200 -0.55 0.27 -9.90
C CYS A 200 0.47 -0.54 -10.70
N HIS A 201 0.07 -1.01 -11.88
CA HIS A 201 0.85 -1.86 -12.78
C HIS A 201 1.74 -1.04 -13.70
N SER A 202 2.48 -0.12 -13.10
CA SER A 202 3.58 0.57 -13.76
C SER A 202 4.71 0.89 -12.79
N LEU A 203 5.92 0.89 -13.33
CA LEU A 203 6.99 1.69 -12.78
C LEU A 203 6.70 3.17 -13.08
N LYS A 204 6.69 4.00 -12.03
CA LYS A 204 6.33 5.42 -12.13
C LYS A 204 6.98 6.26 -11.04
N ASP A 205 7.25 7.51 -11.37
CA ASP A 205 7.67 8.53 -10.40
C ASP A 205 6.47 9.36 -9.97
N VAL A 206 6.48 9.80 -8.71
CA VAL A 206 5.47 10.69 -8.14
C VAL A 206 5.83 12.13 -8.50
N LEU A 207 4.96 12.81 -9.23
CA LEU A 207 5.10 14.22 -9.61
C LEU A 207 4.40 15.14 -8.61
N ALA A 208 3.27 14.70 -8.07
CA ALA A 208 2.46 15.46 -7.12
C ALA A 208 1.80 14.53 -6.09
N THR A 209 1.47 15.09 -4.93
CA THR A 209 0.74 14.40 -3.86
C THR A 209 -0.77 14.65 -3.97
N GLY A 210 -1.59 13.79 -3.40
CA GLY A 210 -3.04 13.91 -3.31
C GLY A 210 -3.80 13.20 -4.43
N TYR A 211 -3.18 12.27 -5.16
CA TYR A 211 -3.86 11.55 -6.23
C TYR A 211 -5.06 10.76 -5.72
N LEU A 212 -6.20 10.95 -6.37
CA LEU A 212 -7.42 10.20 -6.18
C LEU A 212 -7.90 9.60 -7.51
N PRO A 213 -8.47 8.37 -7.50
CA PRO A 213 -8.98 7.73 -8.70
C PRO A 213 -10.02 8.60 -9.43
N GLY A 214 -9.84 8.71 -10.74
CA GLY A 214 -10.65 9.60 -11.59
C GLY A 214 -9.94 10.91 -11.97
N GLN A 215 -8.86 11.27 -11.26
CA GLN A 215 -7.98 12.35 -11.68
C GLN A 215 -7.05 11.92 -12.84
N PRO A 216 -6.55 12.87 -13.64
CA PRO A 216 -5.58 12.56 -14.70
C PRO A 216 -4.29 11.97 -14.11
N LEU A 217 -3.90 10.79 -14.59
CA LEU A 217 -2.72 10.08 -14.04
C LEU A 217 -1.43 10.90 -14.26
N ALA A 218 -1.31 11.55 -15.41
CA ALA A 218 -0.14 12.31 -15.82
C ALA A 218 0.14 13.56 -14.96
N ASP A 219 -0.86 14.09 -14.25
CA ASP A 219 -0.69 15.24 -13.35
C ASP A 219 0.03 14.85 -12.05
N TYR A 220 -0.05 13.56 -11.68
CA TYR A 220 0.45 13.03 -10.41
C TYR A 220 1.59 12.05 -10.56
N TYR A 221 1.71 11.40 -11.73
CA TYR A 221 2.71 10.37 -11.97
C TYR A 221 3.31 10.46 -13.37
N SER A 222 4.62 10.22 -13.45
CA SER A 222 5.30 10.03 -14.73
C SER A 222 5.62 8.57 -14.97
N LEU A 223 5.16 8.04 -16.11
CA LEU A 223 5.51 6.70 -16.59
C LEU A 223 6.83 6.67 -17.38
N GLY A 224 7.43 7.84 -17.66
CA GLY A 224 8.64 7.97 -18.47
C GLY A 224 9.90 8.23 -17.66
N LEU A 225 9.81 9.04 -16.60
CA LEU A 225 10.95 9.43 -15.77
C LEU A 225 11.68 8.26 -15.10
N PRO A 226 11.00 7.17 -14.65
CA PRO A 226 11.74 6.09 -14.02
C PRO A 226 12.82 5.49 -14.91
N GLN A 227 12.60 5.50 -16.24
CA GLN A 227 13.55 4.99 -17.23
C GLN A 227 14.88 5.76 -17.26
N LEU A 228 14.93 6.94 -16.65
CA LEU A 228 16.12 7.79 -16.50
C LEU A 228 16.80 7.63 -15.13
N GLY A 229 16.19 6.88 -14.20
CA GLY A 229 16.64 6.69 -12.82
C GLY A 229 17.58 5.50 -12.63
N ASP A 230 17.56 4.92 -11.42
CA ASP A 230 18.48 3.88 -10.91
C ASP A 230 18.37 2.51 -11.63
N HIS A 231 18.67 2.48 -12.92
CA HIS A 231 18.71 1.30 -13.77
C HIS A 231 17.50 0.38 -13.62
N PRO A 232 16.26 0.87 -13.79
CA PRO A 232 15.07 0.04 -13.62
C PRO A 232 14.97 -1.08 -14.65
N LEU A 233 15.76 -1.01 -15.73
CA LEU A 233 15.78 -1.97 -16.82
C LEU A 233 17.03 -2.86 -16.78
N LEU A 234 16.83 -4.11 -17.19
CA LEU A 234 17.88 -5.03 -17.61
C LEU A 234 18.51 -4.54 -18.93
N PRO A 235 19.71 -5.05 -19.30
CA PRO A 235 20.34 -4.68 -20.58
C PRO A 235 19.48 -4.99 -21.82
N ASP A 236 18.52 -5.92 -21.70
CA ASP A 236 17.55 -6.30 -22.74
C ASP A 236 16.28 -5.42 -22.73
N GLY A 237 16.20 -4.40 -21.88
CA GLY A 237 15.08 -3.46 -21.79
C GLY A 237 13.91 -3.93 -20.92
N ARG A 238 14.00 -5.10 -20.26
CA ARG A 238 12.95 -5.56 -19.34
C ARG A 238 13.07 -4.91 -17.97
N VAL A 239 11.94 -4.58 -17.35
CA VAL A 239 11.92 -4.04 -15.97
C VAL A 239 12.50 -5.08 -15.00
N ARG A 240 13.46 -4.65 -14.16
CA ARG A 240 14.15 -5.48 -13.15
C ARG A 240 13.27 -5.85 -11.97
N THR A 241 12.24 -5.06 -11.70
CA THR A 241 11.44 -5.11 -10.48
C THR A 241 9.98 -5.44 -10.77
N PHE A 242 9.10 -5.12 -9.82
CA PHE A 242 7.65 -5.21 -9.98
C PHE A 242 7.12 -4.20 -11.01
N ALA A 243 5.85 -4.38 -11.39
CA ALA A 243 5.06 -3.45 -12.19
C ALA A 243 5.58 -3.21 -13.62
N TYR A 244 6.01 -4.27 -14.30
CA TYR A 244 6.55 -4.29 -15.68
C TYR A 244 5.50 -4.14 -16.79
N GLN A 245 4.21 -4.13 -16.45
CA GLN A 245 3.12 -4.15 -17.42
C GLN A 245 2.94 -2.82 -18.17
N GLU A 246 3.56 -1.73 -17.70
CA GLU A 246 3.60 -0.46 -18.42
C GLU A 246 4.30 -0.58 -19.76
N THR A 247 5.23 -1.54 -19.89
CA THR A 247 5.91 -1.83 -21.17
C THR A 247 4.95 -2.21 -22.30
N GLN A 248 3.70 -2.59 -22.00
CA GLN A 248 2.64 -2.76 -23.00
C GLN A 248 2.49 -1.52 -23.90
N ARG A 249 2.74 -0.29 -23.39
CA ARG A 249 2.69 0.95 -24.17
C ARG A 249 3.68 1.00 -25.35
N TYR A 250 4.69 0.13 -25.34
CA TYR A 250 5.70 0.05 -26.39
C TYR A 250 5.42 -1.09 -27.39
N SER A 251 4.44 -1.95 -27.09
CA SER A 251 4.06 -3.06 -27.98
C SER A 251 3.32 -2.59 -29.23
N ASP A 252 3.43 -3.35 -30.32
CA ASP A 252 2.70 -3.09 -31.55
C ASP A 252 1.17 -3.14 -31.33
N CYS A 253 0.71 -4.08 -30.50
CA CYS A 253 -0.69 -4.23 -30.10
C CYS A 253 -1.28 -2.96 -29.45
N TYR A 254 -0.45 -2.17 -28.78
CA TYR A 254 -0.86 -0.86 -28.25
C TYR A 254 -0.64 0.27 -29.28
N ARG A 255 0.54 0.33 -29.92
CA ARG A 255 0.92 1.43 -30.82
C ARG A 255 0.02 1.48 -32.05
N ASN A 256 -0.19 0.34 -32.69
CA ASN A 256 -0.95 0.19 -33.93
C ASN A 256 -2.29 -0.53 -33.75
N GLY A 257 -2.60 -0.98 -32.54
CA GLY A 257 -3.86 -1.65 -32.20
C GLY A 257 -4.72 -0.91 -31.18
N SER A 258 -5.72 -1.64 -30.68
CA SER A 258 -6.68 -1.19 -29.66
C SER A 258 -6.63 -2.00 -28.36
N MET A 259 -5.53 -2.74 -28.14
CA MET A 259 -5.41 -3.68 -27.02
C MET A 259 -5.45 -2.97 -25.67
N LYS A 260 -6.28 -3.51 -24.76
CA LYS A 260 -6.44 -3.13 -23.35
C LYS A 260 -6.10 -4.33 -22.48
N CYS A 261 -5.74 -4.11 -21.22
CA CYS A 261 -5.52 -5.21 -20.26
C CYS A 261 -6.74 -6.13 -20.16
N VAL A 262 -7.95 -5.55 -20.16
CA VAL A 262 -9.22 -6.27 -20.02
C VAL A 262 -9.66 -7.05 -21.26
N ASN A 263 -8.89 -7.01 -22.36
CA ASN A 263 -9.12 -7.93 -23.48
C ASN A 263 -8.73 -9.37 -23.12
N CYS A 264 -7.77 -9.55 -22.20
CA CYS A 264 -7.28 -10.86 -21.77
C CYS A 264 -7.53 -11.13 -20.27
N HIS A 265 -7.64 -10.08 -19.45
CA HIS A 265 -7.82 -10.20 -18.00
C HIS A 265 -9.24 -9.86 -17.53
N ASP A 266 -9.71 -10.57 -16.52
CA ASP A 266 -10.88 -10.16 -15.73
C ASP A 266 -10.40 -9.40 -14.49
N PRO A 267 -10.74 -8.10 -14.35
CA PRO A 267 -10.25 -7.27 -13.26
C PRO A 267 -10.92 -7.57 -11.90
N HIS A 268 -12.06 -8.26 -11.88
CA HIS A 268 -12.77 -8.58 -10.65
C HIS A 268 -12.32 -9.91 -10.06
N SER A 269 -12.24 -10.96 -10.88
CA SER A 269 -11.72 -12.27 -10.45
C SER A 269 -10.20 -12.29 -10.37
N GLN A 270 -9.51 -11.35 -11.04
CA GLN A 270 -8.06 -11.33 -11.21
C GLN A 270 -7.53 -12.59 -11.93
N THR A 271 -8.34 -13.15 -12.84
CA THR A 271 -7.97 -14.28 -13.70
C THR A 271 -7.80 -13.86 -15.15
N TYR A 272 -7.33 -14.77 -15.99
CA TYR A 272 -7.50 -14.65 -17.44
C TYR A 272 -8.97 -14.90 -17.82
N ARG A 273 -9.36 -14.32 -18.95
CA ARG A 273 -10.65 -14.58 -19.62
C ARG A 273 -10.60 -15.82 -20.48
#